data_AF-A0A521Y7R2-F1
#
_entry.id   AF-A0A521Y7R2-F1
#
_cell.length_a   1.000
_cell.length_b   1.000
_cell.length_c   1.000
_cell.angle_alpha   90.00
_cell.angle_beta   90.00
_cell.angle_gamma   90.00
#
_symmetry.space_group_name_H-M   'P 1'
#
loop_
_entity.id
_entity.type
_entity.pdbx_description
1 polymer ?
#
loop_
_entity_poly.entity_id
_entity_poly.type
_entity_poly.pdbx_seq_one_letter_code
_entity_poly.pdbx_strand_id
1 'polypeptide(L)'
;MPEAVVFHYQGKAHTVYFSGRKAMLPVQSRYGELQLVTWGRRQQEESEMPLGGWARLDSIHNGKWDHYLPKPVRLPIEKFMKMDYEGRTHWYEVVKGQWIQGLLAREGEEYRVYIVTIIPELLDICHDRWPRIIVG
;
A
#
# COMPACT_ATOMS: atom_id res chain seq x y z
N MET A 1 -4.29 9.68 1.66
CA MET A 1 -3.99 8.22 1.58
C MET A 1 -2.69 7.97 2.35
N PRO A 2 -2.28 6.73 2.69
CA PRO A 2 -1.00 6.52 3.38
C PRO A 2 0.19 7.00 2.55
N GLU A 3 0.92 8.03 2.98
CA GLU A 3 2.06 8.60 2.22
C GLU A 3 3.41 8.10 2.72
N ALA A 4 3.45 7.54 3.92
CA ALA A 4 4.61 6.85 4.45
C ALA A 4 4.20 5.63 5.28
N VAL A 5 5.14 4.71 5.44
CA VAL A 5 4.95 3.49 6.23
C VAL A 5 6.19 3.21 7.08
N VAL A 6 6.01 2.49 8.18
CA VAL A 6 7.07 1.88 8.98
C VAL A 6 6.88 0.37 8.96
N PHE A 7 7.94 -0.37 8.67
CA PHE A 7 7.95 -1.83 8.71
C PHE A 7 9.31 -2.38 9.14
N HIS A 8 9.34 -3.62 9.60
CA HIS A 8 10.59 -4.33 9.88
C HIS A 8 11.03 -5.21 8.70
N TYR A 9 12.29 -5.10 8.32
CA TYR A 9 12.91 -5.95 7.31
C TYR A 9 14.38 -6.19 7.67
N GLN A 10 14.79 -7.47 7.67
CA GLN A 10 16.14 -7.91 8.05
C GLN A 10 16.58 -7.37 9.43
N GLY A 11 15.68 -7.42 10.43
CA GLY A 11 15.97 -7.01 11.81
C GLY A 11 16.06 -5.50 12.04
N LYS A 12 15.69 -4.66 11.06
CA LYS A 12 15.71 -3.20 11.18
C LYS A 12 14.35 -2.62 10.83
N ALA A 13 13.97 -1.56 11.54
CA ALA A 13 12.83 -0.73 11.18
C ALA A 13 13.19 0.18 10.00
N HIS A 14 12.29 0.28 9.02
CA HIS A 14 12.42 1.14 7.85
C HIS A 14 11.24 2.08 7.78
N THR A 15 11.52 3.38 7.69
CA THR A 15 10.51 4.41 7.40
C THR A 15 10.60 4.77 5.93
N VAL A 16 9.54 4.49 5.16
CA VAL A 16 9.52 4.66 3.71
C VAL A 16 8.41 5.64 3.33
N TYR A 17 8.78 6.71 2.64
CA TYR A 17 7.86 7.69 2.06
C TYR A 17 7.62 7.38 0.59
N PHE A 18 6.38 7.45 0.12
CA PHE A 18 6.04 7.20 -1.28
C PHE A 18 6.79 8.14 -2.25
N SER A 19 7.02 9.40 -1.82
CA SER A 19 7.80 10.42 -2.54
C SER A 19 9.28 10.07 -2.66
N GLY A 20 9.78 9.12 -1.86
CA GLY A 20 11.15 8.64 -1.94
C GLY A 20 11.44 7.95 -3.27
N ARG A 21 12.63 8.22 -3.83
CA ARG A 21 13.13 7.48 -4.99
C ARG A 21 13.25 6.00 -4.61
N LYS A 22 12.67 5.11 -5.41
CA LYS A 22 12.67 3.65 -5.18
C LYS A 22 11.99 3.21 -3.87
N ALA A 23 10.97 3.93 -3.40
CA ALA A 23 10.24 3.46 -2.22
C ALA A 23 9.63 2.07 -2.48
N MET A 24 9.88 1.14 -1.56
CA MET A 24 9.46 -0.26 -1.64
C MET A 24 8.67 -0.64 -0.39
N LEU A 25 7.77 -1.61 -0.52
CA LEU A 25 7.03 -2.19 0.60
C LEU A 25 7.40 -3.65 0.79
N PRO A 26 7.36 -4.16 2.04
CA PRO A 26 7.44 -5.58 2.29
C PRO A 26 6.16 -6.24 1.80
N VAL A 27 6.30 -7.25 0.97
CA VAL A 27 5.23 -8.14 0.52
C VAL A 27 5.48 -9.49 1.16
N GLN A 28 4.50 -9.95 1.93
CA GLN A 28 4.54 -11.29 2.51
C GLN A 28 3.92 -12.29 1.55
N SER A 29 4.71 -13.28 1.14
CA SER A 29 4.25 -14.41 0.34
C SER A 29 3.36 -15.34 1.17
N ARG A 30 2.61 -16.22 0.50
CA ARG A 30 1.80 -17.24 1.17
C ARG A 30 2.62 -18.18 2.10
N TYR A 31 3.91 -18.29 1.86
CA TYR A 31 4.83 -19.15 2.61
C TYR A 31 5.57 -18.38 3.73
N GLY A 32 5.21 -17.11 3.96
CA GLY A 32 5.78 -16.29 5.02
C GLY A 32 7.06 -15.55 4.63
N GLU A 33 7.60 -15.79 3.44
CA GLU A 33 8.77 -15.05 2.92
C GLU A 33 8.43 -13.58 2.69
N LEU A 34 9.38 -12.70 3.05
CA LEU A 34 9.27 -11.27 2.83
C LEU A 34 10.13 -10.85 1.66
N GLN A 35 9.52 -10.16 0.71
CA GLN A 35 10.19 -9.58 -0.44
C GLN A 35 9.88 -8.08 -0.52
N LEU A 36 10.88 -7.27 -0.87
CA LEU A 36 10.66 -5.86 -1.13
C LEU A 36 10.22 -5.67 -2.58
N VAL A 37 9.08 -5.02 -2.77
CA VAL A 37 8.53 -4.71 -4.10
C VAL A 37 8.34 -3.21 -4.22
N THR A 38 8.63 -2.65 -5.40
CA THR A 38 8.45 -1.22 -5.68
C THR A 38 7.02 -0.78 -5.39
N TRP A 39 6.89 0.26 -4.56
CA TRP A 39 5.61 0.84 -4.17
C TRP A 39 5.06 1.73 -5.27
N GLY A 40 4.06 1.23 -5.99
CA GLY A 40 3.30 1.97 -7.00
C GLY A 40 4.15 2.61 -8.07
N ARG A 41 3.57 3.55 -8.82
CA ARG A 41 4.24 4.29 -9.90
C ARG A 41 4.23 5.79 -9.66
N ARG A 42 5.36 6.45 -9.93
CA ARG A 42 5.51 7.90 -9.87
C ARG A 42 5.42 8.52 -11.27
N GLN A 43 5.11 9.81 -11.31
CA GLN A 43 4.87 10.55 -12.54
C GLN A 43 6.06 10.49 -13.52
N GLN A 44 7.28 10.55 -12.97
CA GLN A 44 8.52 10.54 -13.75
C GLN A 44 8.95 9.14 -14.23
N GLU A 45 8.25 8.08 -13.84
CA GLU A 45 8.58 6.71 -14.23
C GLU A 45 7.87 6.34 -15.53
N GLU A 46 8.66 5.90 -16.51
CA GLU A 46 8.19 5.33 -17.77
C GLU A 46 7.73 3.88 -17.52
N SER A 47 6.42 3.71 -17.35
CA SER A 47 5.76 2.44 -17.05
C SER A 47 4.27 2.58 -17.40
N GLU A 48 3.63 1.51 -17.85
CA GLU A 48 2.19 1.47 -18.14
C GLU A 48 1.34 1.20 -16.89
N MET A 49 2.00 0.96 -15.76
CA MET A 49 1.35 0.69 -14.49
C MET A 49 0.51 1.90 -14.02
N PRO A 50 -0.56 1.67 -13.22
CA PRO A 50 -1.38 2.75 -12.69
C PRO A 50 -0.56 3.74 -11.87
N LEU A 51 -0.79 5.04 -12.11
CA LEU A 51 -0.13 6.12 -11.39
C LEU A 51 -0.52 6.13 -9.90
N GLY A 52 0.44 6.41 -9.03
CA GLY A 52 0.29 6.51 -7.59
C GLY A 52 0.66 5.23 -6.85
N GLY A 53 0.47 5.23 -5.53
CA GLY A 53 0.80 4.13 -4.62
C GLY A 53 -0.41 3.34 -4.11
N TRP A 54 -1.61 3.61 -4.62
CA TRP A 54 -2.86 3.13 -4.01
C TRP A 54 -3.83 2.57 -5.04
N ALA A 55 -4.51 1.50 -4.66
CA ALA A 55 -5.58 0.89 -5.45
C ALA A 55 -6.88 0.99 -4.64
N ARG A 56 -7.95 1.54 -5.21
CA ARG A 56 -9.25 1.56 -4.52
C ARG A 56 -9.90 0.18 -4.60
N LEU A 57 -10.47 -0.31 -3.51
CA LEU A 57 -11.11 -1.64 -3.46
C LEU A 57 -12.25 -1.76 -4.49
N ASP A 58 -13.07 -0.73 -4.64
CA ASP A 58 -14.15 -0.69 -5.63
C ASP A 58 -13.62 -0.73 -7.08
N SER A 59 -12.52 -0.04 -7.36
CA SER A 59 -11.84 -0.07 -8.65
C SER A 59 -11.33 -1.48 -8.98
N ILE A 60 -10.81 -2.20 -7.98
CA ILE A 60 -10.35 -3.58 -8.13
C ILE A 60 -11.53 -4.50 -8.44
N HIS A 61 -12.61 -4.45 -7.66
CA HIS A 61 -13.78 -5.31 -7.88
C HIS A 61 -14.50 -5.05 -9.20
N ASN A 62 -14.41 -3.83 -9.74
CA ASN A 62 -14.98 -3.48 -11.04
C ASN A 62 -14.07 -3.83 -12.23
N GLY A 63 -13.02 -4.65 -12.03
CA GLY A 63 -12.16 -5.17 -13.09
C GLY A 63 -11.17 -4.18 -13.70
N LYS A 64 -11.06 -2.96 -13.14
CA LYS A 64 -10.14 -1.92 -13.68
C LYS A 64 -8.66 -2.29 -13.58
N TRP A 65 -8.34 -3.31 -12.77
CA TRP A 65 -6.98 -3.79 -12.56
C TRP A 65 -6.68 -5.10 -13.29
N ASP A 66 -7.66 -5.74 -13.93
CA ASP A 66 -7.54 -7.11 -14.45
C ASP A 66 -6.42 -7.27 -15.47
N HIS A 67 -6.18 -6.23 -16.27
CA HIS A 67 -5.07 -6.17 -17.22
C HIS A 67 -3.72 -6.42 -16.55
N TYR A 68 -3.54 -5.92 -15.32
CA TYR A 68 -2.30 -6.02 -14.54
C TYR A 68 -2.23 -7.27 -13.66
N LEU A 69 -3.06 -8.29 -13.93
CA LEU A 69 -3.06 -9.59 -13.24
C LEU A 69 -3.01 -9.45 -11.70
N PRO A 70 -3.98 -8.73 -11.09
CA PRO A 70 -3.87 -8.26 -9.73
C PRO A 70 -3.95 -9.42 -8.73
N LYS A 71 -2.98 -9.49 -7.81
CA LYS A 71 -2.96 -10.49 -6.75
C LYS A 71 -3.05 -9.81 -5.38
N PRO A 72 -4.01 -10.19 -4.51
CA PRO A 72 -4.05 -9.66 -3.16
C PRO A 72 -2.84 -10.19 -2.36
N VAL A 73 -2.19 -9.30 -1.62
CA VAL A 73 -1.02 -9.63 -0.78
C VAL A 73 -1.12 -9.00 0.60
N ARG A 74 -0.39 -9.55 1.57
CA ARG A 74 -0.26 -8.98 2.92
C ARG A 74 0.97 -8.07 2.98
N LEU A 75 0.78 -6.87 3.52
CA LEU A 75 1.86 -5.92 3.80
C LEU A 75 2.05 -5.85 5.32
N PRO A 76 3.12 -6.44 5.88
CA PRO A 76 3.43 -6.38 7.31
C PRO A 76 4.01 -5.01 7.68
N ILE A 77 3.15 -4.01 7.62
CA ILE A 77 3.41 -2.63 8.00
C ILE A 77 2.97 -2.46 9.45
N GLU A 78 3.81 -1.82 10.26
CA GLU A 78 3.52 -1.54 11.67
C GLU A 78 2.82 -0.22 11.87
N LYS A 79 3.21 0.80 11.10
CA LYS A 79 2.60 2.12 11.14
C LYS A 79 2.46 2.70 9.76
N PHE A 80 1.44 3.50 9.55
CA PHE A 80 1.31 4.28 8.32
C PHE A 80 1.00 5.75 8.65
N MET A 81 1.49 6.64 7.80
CA MET A 81 1.35 8.08 7.95
C MET A 81 0.30 8.60 6.97
N LYS A 82 -0.56 9.50 7.43
CA LYS A 82 -1.42 10.32 6.56
C LYS A 82 -1.23 11.79 6.90
N MET A 83 -1.35 12.63 5.88
CA MET A 83 -1.51 14.06 6.06
C MET A 83 -3.00 14.38 6.15
N ASP A 84 -3.39 15.22 7.10
CA ASP A 84 -4.75 15.76 7.18
C ASP A 84 -4.93 16.97 6.24
N TYR A 85 -6.13 17.54 6.22
CA TYR A 85 -6.46 18.70 5.36
C TYR A 85 -5.74 19.99 5.79
N GLU A 86 -5.21 20.04 7.03
CA GLU A 86 -4.42 21.17 7.54
C GLU A 86 -2.91 20.98 7.26
N GLY A 87 -2.52 19.90 6.60
CA GLY A 87 -1.12 19.58 6.30
C GLY A 87 -0.37 18.91 7.44
N ARG A 88 -1.03 18.53 8.54
CA ARG A 88 -0.38 17.87 9.69
C ARG A 88 -0.27 16.37 9.44
N THR A 89 0.85 15.81 9.88
CA THR A 89 1.14 14.38 9.72
C THR A 89 0.71 13.59 10.95
N HIS A 90 -0.03 12.50 10.70
CA HIS A 90 -0.53 11.59 11.72
C HIS A 90 -0.06 10.18 11.42
N TRP A 91 0.52 9.53 12.43
CA TRP A 91 0.93 8.13 12.35
C TRP A 91 -0.10 7.25 13.05
N TYR A 92 -0.53 6.21 12.36
CA TYR A 92 -1.50 5.24 12.84
C TYR A 92 -0.85 3.88 12.93
N GLU A 93 -1.08 3.18 14.04
CA GLU A 93 -0.56 1.83 14.25
C GLU A 93 -1.46 0.78 13.58
N VAL A 94 -0.83 -0.24 13.02
CA VAL A 94 -1.49 -1.47 12.59
C VAL A 94 -1.35 -2.47 13.73
N VAL A 95 -2.49 -2.92 14.27
CA VAL A 95 -2.49 -3.79 15.45
C VAL A 95 -1.85 -5.13 15.10
N LYS A 96 -1.11 -5.71 16.06
CA LYS A 96 -0.51 -7.05 15.90
C LYS A 96 -1.60 -8.08 15.52
N GLY A 97 -1.31 -8.90 14.50
CA GLY A 97 -2.29 -9.84 13.94
C GLY A 97 -3.21 -9.21 12.89
N GLN A 98 -2.96 -7.96 12.52
CA GLN A 98 -3.55 -7.30 11.35
C GLN A 98 -2.48 -6.95 10.33
N TRP A 99 -2.91 -6.80 9.08
CA TRP A 99 -2.07 -6.37 7.97
C TRP A 99 -2.79 -5.31 7.16
N ILE A 100 -2.01 -4.48 6.46
CA ILE A 100 -2.54 -3.71 5.34
C ILE A 100 -2.63 -4.66 4.14
N GLN A 101 -3.79 -4.68 3.47
CA GLN A 101 -3.88 -5.38 2.19
C GLN A 101 -3.16 -4.58 1.11
N GLY A 102 -2.26 -5.25 0.40
CA GLY A 102 -1.69 -4.79 -0.85
C GLY A 102 -2.33 -5.46 -2.06
N LEU A 103 -2.10 -4.86 -3.22
CA LEU A 103 -2.34 -5.45 -4.54
C LEU A 103 -0.99 -5.51 -5.26
N LEU A 104 -0.53 -6.72 -5.57
CA LEU A 104 0.61 -6.95 -6.44
C LEU A 104 0.11 -6.98 -7.89
N ALA A 105 0.55 -5.99 -8.66
CA ALA A 105 0.27 -5.84 -10.08
C ALA A 105 1.49 -6.29 -10.89
N ARG A 106 1.24 -6.84 -12.08
CA ARG A 106 2.25 -7.26 -13.04
C ARG A 106 1.91 -6.76 -14.44
N GLU A 107 2.90 -6.18 -15.11
CA GLU A 107 2.85 -5.81 -16.53
C GLU A 107 4.16 -6.28 -17.18
N GLY A 108 4.10 -7.23 -18.11
CA GLY A 108 5.29 -7.95 -18.58
C GLY A 108 6.15 -8.50 -17.43
N GLU A 109 7.41 -8.07 -17.36
CA GLU A 109 8.38 -8.41 -16.31
C GLU A 109 8.37 -7.44 -15.10
N GLU A 110 7.57 -6.37 -15.18
CA GLU A 110 7.47 -5.36 -14.13
C GLU A 110 6.49 -5.77 -13.05
N TYR A 111 6.90 -5.69 -11.78
CA TYR A 111 6.05 -5.89 -10.61
C TYR A 111 5.99 -4.63 -9.77
N ARG A 112 4.76 -4.23 -9.39
CA ARG A 112 4.53 -3.11 -8.47
C ARG A 112 3.49 -3.48 -7.45
N VAL A 113 3.66 -2.97 -6.24
CA VAL A 113 2.70 -3.16 -5.15
C VAL A 113 1.98 -1.86 -4.82
N TYR A 114 0.68 -1.95 -4.64
CA TYR A 114 -0.20 -0.84 -4.32
C TYR A 114 -0.88 -1.10 -2.98
N ILE A 115 -1.04 -0.07 -2.15
CA ILE A 115 -1.83 -0.17 -0.93
C ILE A 115 -3.31 -0.15 -1.31
N VAL A 116 -4.07 -1.17 -0.89
CA VAL A 116 -5.52 -1.18 -1.11
C VAL A 116 -6.18 -0.19 -0.15
N THR A 117 -7.07 0.63 -0.69
CA THR A 117 -7.80 1.68 0.06
C THR A 117 -9.31 1.49 -0.04
N ILE A 118 -10.01 1.84 1.04
CA ILE A 118 -11.46 1.83 1.18
C ILE A 118 -11.97 3.20 1.61
N ILE A 119 -13.25 3.46 1.42
CA ILE A 119 -13.96 4.55 2.10
C ILE A 119 -14.32 4.03 3.50
N PRO A 120 -13.89 4.68 4.59
CA PRO A 120 -14.25 4.24 5.93
C PRO A 120 -15.76 4.39 6.18
N GLU A 121 -16.39 3.40 6.80
CA GLU A 121 -17.83 3.42 7.11
C GLU A 121 -18.19 4.33 8.31
N LEU A 122 -17.20 4.67 9.15
CA LEU A 122 -17.38 5.54 10.30
C LEU A 122 -17.35 7.02 9.90
N LEU A 123 -18.50 7.69 10.05
CA LEU A 123 -18.77 9.12 9.78
C LEU A 123 -17.81 10.10 10.48
N ASP A 124 -17.15 9.71 11.56
CA ASP A 124 -16.26 10.61 12.35
C ASP A 124 -14.83 10.70 11.80
N ILE A 125 -14.48 9.89 10.80
CA ILE A 125 -13.17 9.97 10.16
C ILE A 125 -13.31 10.91 8.96
N CYS A 126 -12.91 12.18 9.14
CA CYS A 126 -12.84 13.21 8.08
C CYS A 126 -11.73 12.89 7.04
N HIS A 127 -11.73 11.68 6.51
CA HIS A 127 -10.76 11.22 5.53
C HIS A 127 -11.44 10.45 4.40
N ASP A 128 -11.22 10.93 3.17
CA ASP A 128 -11.79 10.35 1.96
C ASP A 128 -11.41 8.87 1.73
N ARG A 129 -10.26 8.42 2.27
CA ARG A 129 -9.73 7.06 2.09
C ARG A 129 -8.91 6.56 3.26
N TRP A 130 -9.05 5.26 3.56
CA TRP A 130 -8.31 4.52 4.59
C TRP A 130 -7.65 3.27 3.99
N PRO A 131 -6.46 2.82 4.44
CA PRO A 131 -5.93 1.52 4.02
C PRO A 131 -6.87 0.39 4.46
N ARG A 132 -7.06 -0.61 3.60
CA ARG A 132 -7.83 -1.80 3.97
C ARG A 132 -7.02 -2.64 4.95
N ILE A 133 -7.47 -2.66 6.20
CA ILE A 133 -6.92 -3.53 7.23
C ILE A 133 -7.59 -4.90 7.14
N ILE A 134 -6.79 -5.97 7.19
CA ILE A 134 -7.26 -7.35 7.19
C ILE A 134 -6.72 -8.08 8.43
N VAL A 135 -7.55 -8.98 8.97
CA VAL A 135 -7.19 -9.91 10.05
C VAL A 135 -6.76 -11.23 9.42
N GLY A 136 -5.77 -11.88 10.01
CA GLY A 136 -5.21 -13.14 9.51
C GLY A 136 -5.59 -14.36 10.32
#